data_AF-A0A1J7HMS4-F1
#
_entry.id   AF-A0A1J7HMS4-F1
#
_cell.length_a   1.000
_cell.length_b   1.000
_cell.length_c   1.000
_cell.angle_alpha   90.00
_cell.angle_beta   90.00
_cell.angle_gamma   90.00
#
_symmetry.space_group_name_H-M   'P 1'
#
loop_
_entity.id
_entity.type
_entity.pdbx_description
1 polymer ?
#
loop_
_entity_poly.entity_id
_entity_poly.type
_entity_poly.pdbx_seq_one_letter_code
_entity_poly.pdbx_strand_id
1 'polypeptide(L)'
;KRAGFVPRKVEDFGDGGAFPEIHVAQYPFDMGREKSLKPGSKILPVSVDAHGNVAYDAIVRQNENSKKIVYTQQKDLIPKILKNDEDDEMVDDEDVQEEIEQTMQETKAALEKIVNFLTEVKKGKKAMEKVGGGGTMRASAGSSMRDSHDGGSGRTRIGFERGH
;
A
#
# COMPACT_ATOMS: atom_id res chain seq x y z
N LYS A 1 -12.37 -25.87 -34.23
CA LYS A 1 -12.76 -24.46 -34.53
C LYS A 1 -14.26 -24.34 -34.33
N ARG A 2 -14.71 -23.43 -33.47
CA ARG A 2 -16.15 -23.12 -33.33
C ARG A 2 -16.58 -22.30 -34.56
N ALA A 3 -16.86 -22.95 -35.67
CA ALA A 3 -17.24 -22.28 -36.91
C ALA A 3 -18.64 -21.65 -36.75
N GLY A 4 -18.75 -20.32 -36.88
CA GLY A 4 -20.02 -19.59 -36.82
C GLY A 4 -20.57 -19.31 -35.43
N PHE A 5 -19.87 -19.70 -34.36
CA PHE A 5 -20.26 -19.35 -33.00
C PHE A 5 -19.88 -17.89 -32.72
N VAL A 6 -20.84 -17.08 -32.27
CA VAL A 6 -20.62 -15.69 -31.86
C VAL A 6 -21.34 -15.46 -30.54
N PRO A 7 -20.63 -15.45 -29.40
CA PRO A 7 -21.25 -15.27 -28.10
C PRO A 7 -21.71 -13.82 -27.94
N ARG A 8 -22.98 -13.63 -27.58
CA ARG A 8 -23.60 -12.31 -27.36
C ARG A 8 -24.14 -12.15 -25.95
N LYS A 9 -24.62 -13.24 -25.34
CA LYS A 9 -25.12 -13.28 -23.97
C LYS A 9 -24.04 -13.75 -23.01
N VAL A 10 -24.19 -13.42 -21.73
CA VAL A 10 -23.29 -13.91 -20.68
C VAL A 10 -23.33 -15.44 -20.58
N GLU A 11 -24.51 -16.04 -20.85
CA GLU A 11 -24.73 -17.49 -20.87
C GLU A 11 -23.95 -18.22 -21.97
N ASP A 12 -23.65 -17.55 -23.10
CA ASP A 12 -22.90 -18.15 -24.21
C ASP A 12 -21.43 -18.47 -23.82
N PHE A 13 -20.96 -17.90 -22.72
CA PHE A 13 -19.62 -18.14 -22.17
C PHE A 13 -19.57 -19.28 -21.14
N GLY A 14 -20.72 -19.85 -20.73
CA GLY A 14 -20.78 -20.92 -19.74
C GLY A 14 -20.20 -20.49 -18.38
N ASP A 15 -19.06 -21.07 -18.00
CA ASP A 15 -18.32 -20.75 -16.76
C ASP A 15 -17.45 -19.47 -16.89
N GLY A 16 -17.55 -18.79 -18.04
CA GLY A 16 -16.78 -17.60 -18.37
C GLY A 16 -15.63 -17.88 -19.34
N GLY A 17 -14.84 -16.84 -19.60
CA GLY A 17 -13.75 -16.87 -20.57
C GLY A 17 -14.17 -16.36 -21.96
N ALA A 18 -13.37 -15.46 -22.51
CA ALA A 18 -13.57 -14.95 -23.87
C ALA A 18 -12.85 -15.84 -24.88
N PHE A 19 -13.40 -15.94 -26.09
CA PHE A 19 -12.80 -16.71 -27.19
C PHE A 19 -11.89 -15.80 -28.02
N PRO A 20 -10.55 -15.89 -27.88
CA PRO A 20 -9.64 -15.02 -28.64
C PRO A 20 -9.69 -15.29 -30.15
N GLU A 21 -10.15 -16.48 -30.55
CA GLU A 21 -10.34 -16.84 -31.97
C GLU A 21 -11.52 -16.10 -32.65
N ILE A 22 -12.41 -15.47 -31.88
CA ILE A 22 -13.55 -14.71 -32.39
C ILE A 22 -13.20 -13.22 -32.31
N HIS A 23 -13.01 -12.59 -33.47
CA HIS A 23 -12.65 -11.15 -33.58
C HIS A 23 -13.86 -10.23 -33.36
N VAL A 24 -14.54 -10.41 -32.23
CA VAL A 24 -15.66 -9.59 -31.76
C VAL A 24 -15.40 -9.27 -30.29
N ALA A 25 -15.73 -8.05 -29.87
CA ALA A 25 -15.64 -7.68 -28.46
C ALA A 25 -16.57 -8.57 -27.62
N GLN A 26 -15.98 -9.29 -26.69
CA GLN A 26 -16.65 -10.26 -25.83
C GLN A 26 -16.53 -9.82 -24.39
N TYR A 27 -17.61 -9.98 -23.63
CA TYR A 27 -17.70 -9.48 -22.27
C TYR A 27 -18.24 -10.57 -21.32
N PRO A 28 -17.48 -11.65 -21.06
CA PRO A 28 -17.84 -12.60 -20.02
C PRO A 28 -18.02 -11.87 -18.68
N PHE A 29 -19.10 -12.14 -17.96
CA PHE A 29 -19.47 -11.48 -16.70
C PHE A 29 -19.46 -9.93 -16.74
N ASP A 30 -19.78 -9.33 -17.90
CA ASP A 30 -19.73 -7.87 -18.11
C ASP A 30 -18.36 -7.23 -17.78
N MET A 31 -17.29 -8.03 -17.76
CA MET A 31 -15.92 -7.54 -17.58
C MET A 31 -15.48 -6.75 -18.82
N GLY A 32 -14.74 -5.66 -18.62
CA GLY A 32 -14.20 -4.85 -19.72
C GLY A 32 -15.21 -3.94 -20.43
N ARG A 33 -16.50 -3.99 -20.05
CA ARG A 33 -17.47 -2.98 -20.48
C ARG A 33 -17.23 -1.67 -19.73
N GLU A 34 -17.38 -0.55 -20.43
CA GLU A 34 -17.55 0.74 -19.76
C GLU A 34 -18.86 0.71 -18.98
N LYS A 35 -18.75 0.41 -17.68
CA LYS A 35 -19.88 0.54 -16.78
C LYS A 35 -20.23 2.02 -16.74
N SER A 36 -21.51 2.37 -16.86
CA SER A 36 -22.04 3.75 -16.79
C SER A 36 -21.82 4.45 -15.43
N LEU A 37 -20.98 3.87 -14.57
CA LEU A 37 -20.36 4.50 -13.42
C LEU A 37 -19.52 5.67 -13.93
N LYS A 38 -20.09 6.87 -13.84
CA LYS A 38 -19.44 8.15 -14.12
C LYS A 38 -17.99 8.12 -13.63
N PRO A 39 -17.02 8.64 -14.40
CA PRO A 39 -15.64 8.73 -13.93
C PRO A 39 -15.62 9.46 -12.58
N GLY A 40 -15.19 8.76 -11.52
CA GLY A 40 -15.23 9.27 -10.15
C GLY A 40 -16.34 8.73 -9.25
N SER A 41 -16.87 7.52 -9.49
CA SER A 41 -17.76 6.89 -8.51
C SER A 41 -17.05 6.69 -7.17
N LYS A 42 -17.70 7.09 -6.07
CA LYS A 42 -17.16 7.00 -4.70
C LYS A 42 -17.37 5.60 -4.09
N ILE A 43 -17.34 4.57 -4.93
CA ILE A 43 -17.62 3.18 -4.55
C ILE A 43 -16.29 2.43 -4.56
N LEU A 44 -15.98 1.79 -3.43
CA LEU A 44 -14.80 0.96 -3.31
C LEU A 44 -15.03 -0.39 -4.02
N PRO A 45 -14.01 -0.95 -4.69
CA PRO A 45 -14.13 -2.28 -5.27
C PRO A 45 -14.34 -3.32 -4.16
N VAL A 46 -15.23 -4.27 -4.41
CA VAL A 46 -15.45 -5.41 -3.51
C VAL A 46 -14.30 -6.40 -3.74
N SER A 47 -13.46 -6.59 -2.73
CA SER A 47 -12.39 -7.59 -2.72
C SER A 47 -12.86 -8.91 -2.10
N VAL A 48 -12.18 -9.99 -2.45
CA VAL A 48 -12.37 -11.32 -1.85
C VAL A 48 -11.08 -11.75 -1.14
N ASP A 49 -11.23 -12.53 -0.08
CA ASP A 49 -10.10 -13.13 0.65
C ASP A 49 -9.60 -14.41 -0.05
N ALA A 50 -8.51 -15.01 0.46
CA ALA A 50 -7.93 -16.24 -0.08
C ALA A 50 -8.88 -17.45 -0.01
N HIS A 51 -9.94 -17.38 0.82
CA HIS A 51 -10.95 -18.42 0.97
C HIS A 51 -12.19 -18.17 0.10
N GLY A 52 -12.20 -17.10 -0.70
CA GLY A 52 -13.31 -16.73 -1.56
C GLY A 52 -14.47 -16.02 -0.84
N ASN A 53 -14.31 -15.62 0.42
CA ASN A 53 -15.29 -14.78 1.12
C ASN A 53 -15.10 -13.31 0.74
N VAL A 54 -16.18 -12.54 0.83
CA VAL A 54 -16.11 -11.09 0.62
C VAL A 54 -15.34 -10.43 1.75
N ALA A 55 -14.29 -9.69 1.40
CA ALA A 55 -13.38 -9.01 2.34
C ALA A 55 -13.96 -7.66 2.79
N TYR A 56 -14.88 -7.70 3.76
CA TYR A 56 -15.46 -6.49 4.37
C TYR A 56 -14.47 -5.70 5.25
N ASP A 57 -13.39 -6.35 5.69
CA ASP A 57 -12.30 -5.75 6.48
C ASP A 57 -11.56 -4.64 5.72
N ALA A 58 -11.60 -4.67 4.38
CA ALA A 58 -11.00 -3.66 3.51
C ALA A 58 -11.55 -2.24 3.74
N ILE A 59 -12.73 -2.09 4.35
CA ILE A 59 -13.29 -0.79 4.75
C ILE A 59 -12.59 -0.29 6.03
N VAL A 60 -12.32 -1.18 6.97
CA VAL A 60 -11.72 -0.85 8.27
C VAL A 60 -10.21 -0.61 8.12
N ARG A 61 -9.55 -1.36 7.23
CA ARG A 61 -8.09 -1.34 7.01
C ARG A 61 -7.59 -0.17 6.14
N GLN A 62 -8.44 0.82 5.89
CA GLN A 62 -8.07 1.99 5.08
C GLN A 62 -7.20 2.99 5.84
N ASN A 63 -6.50 3.84 5.10
CA ASN A 63 -5.69 4.94 5.63
C ASN A 63 -4.63 4.45 6.63
N GLU A 64 -4.55 5.05 7.81
CA GLU A 64 -3.59 4.68 8.87
C GLU A 64 -3.72 3.23 9.33
N ASN A 65 -4.92 2.65 9.21
CA ASN A 65 -5.18 1.28 9.63
C ASN A 65 -4.55 0.25 8.69
N SER A 66 -4.09 0.65 7.50
CA SER A 66 -3.37 -0.24 6.58
C SER A 66 -2.07 -0.77 7.18
N LYS A 67 -1.47 -0.01 8.11
CA LYS A 67 -0.23 -0.38 8.81
C LYS A 67 -0.47 -0.99 10.19
N LYS A 68 -1.71 -0.94 10.69
CA LYS A 68 -2.07 -1.42 12.03
C LYS A 68 -2.65 -2.82 11.92
N ILE A 69 -2.43 -3.63 12.94
CA ILE A 69 -3.12 -4.90 13.10
C ILE A 69 -4.53 -4.60 13.61
N VAL A 70 -5.54 -4.93 12.81
CA VAL A 70 -6.95 -4.71 13.16
C VAL A 70 -7.70 -6.04 13.07
N TYR A 71 -8.28 -6.44 14.20
CA TYR A 71 -9.16 -7.60 14.31
C TYR A 71 -10.58 -7.20 13.91
N THR A 72 -11.15 -7.93 12.95
CA THR A 72 -12.46 -7.60 12.34
C THR A 72 -13.36 -8.81 12.20
N GLN A 73 -12.79 -10.03 12.26
CA GLN A 73 -13.53 -11.25 12.04
C GLN A 73 -14.09 -11.77 13.35
N GLN A 74 -15.22 -12.47 13.28
CA GLN A 74 -15.76 -13.16 14.46
C GLN A 74 -14.77 -14.20 15.01
N LYS A 75 -13.91 -14.76 14.15
CA LYS A 75 -12.82 -15.66 14.54
C LYS A 75 -11.86 -15.02 15.55
N ASP A 76 -11.70 -13.70 15.51
CA ASP A 76 -10.81 -12.96 16.41
C ASP A 76 -11.40 -12.83 17.83
N LEU A 77 -12.72 -12.96 17.99
CA LEU A 77 -13.38 -12.94 19.31
C LEU A 77 -13.34 -14.30 20.00
N ILE A 78 -13.11 -15.37 19.24
CA ILE A 78 -13.09 -16.73 19.78
C ILE A 78 -11.77 -16.89 20.55
N PRO A 79 -11.82 -17.23 21.85
CA PRO A 79 -10.62 -17.47 22.62
C PRO A 79 -9.78 -18.56 21.95
N LYS A 80 -8.50 -18.27 21.72
CA LYS A 80 -7.54 -19.30 21.33
C LYS A 80 -7.31 -20.16 22.56
N ILE A 81 -7.99 -21.30 22.62
CA ILE A 81 -7.70 -22.34 23.62
C ILE A 81 -6.28 -22.78 23.31
N LEU A 82 -5.37 -22.53 24.26
CA LEU A 82 -3.96 -22.92 24.18
C LEU A 82 -3.91 -24.41 23.80
N LYS A 83 -3.61 -24.70 22.54
CA LYS A 83 -3.08 -25.99 22.17
C LYS A 83 -1.60 -25.87 22.50
N ASN A 84 -1.18 -26.68 23.47
CA ASN A 84 0.18 -26.73 24.01
C ASN A 84 1.24 -26.37 22.97
N ASP A 85 2.03 -25.38 23.33
CA ASP A 85 3.10 -24.73 22.56
C ASP A 85 4.25 -25.71 22.27
N GLU A 86 4.04 -26.69 21.39
CA GLU A 86 5.10 -27.59 20.90
C GLU A 86 5.67 -27.17 19.54
N ASP A 87 5.12 -26.11 18.92
CA ASP A 87 5.53 -25.57 17.62
C ASP A 87 6.04 -24.11 17.72
N ASP A 88 6.51 -23.67 18.89
CA ASP A 88 7.45 -22.53 18.92
C ASP A 88 8.76 -23.07 18.36
N GLU A 89 8.96 -22.85 17.05
CA GLU A 89 10.28 -22.96 16.43
C GLU A 89 11.26 -22.23 17.35
N MET A 90 12.23 -22.95 17.90
CA MET A 90 13.30 -22.40 18.73
C MET A 90 14.07 -21.39 17.90
N VAL A 91 13.61 -20.13 17.91
CA VAL A 91 14.38 -19.00 17.43
C VAL A 91 15.57 -18.92 18.37
N ASP A 92 16.79 -19.09 17.85
CA ASP A 92 18.00 -19.09 18.65
C ASP A 92 18.00 -17.85 19.56
N ASP A 93 18.16 -18.06 20.87
CA ASP A 93 18.07 -16.99 21.88
C ASP A 93 19.00 -15.80 21.56
N GLU A 94 20.10 -16.07 20.84
CA GLU A 94 21.09 -15.08 20.39
C GLU A 94 20.51 -14.10 19.34
N ASP A 95 19.80 -14.59 18.31
CA ASP A 95 19.22 -13.74 17.26
C ASP A 95 18.14 -12.81 17.83
N VAL A 96 17.34 -13.33 18.77
CA VAL A 96 16.33 -12.53 19.50
C VAL A 96 17.02 -11.45 20.33
N GLN A 97 18.15 -11.77 20.96
CA GLN A 97 18.91 -10.81 21.76
C GLN A 97 19.53 -9.70 20.90
N GLU A 98 20.07 -10.04 19.74
CA GLU A 98 20.58 -9.05 18.79
C GLU A 98 19.46 -8.15 18.25
N GLU A 99 18.30 -8.69 17.89
CA GLU A 99 17.13 -7.89 17.44
C GLU A 99 16.63 -6.94 18.54
N ILE A 100 16.59 -7.42 19.79
CA ILE A 100 16.23 -6.61 20.95
C ILE A 100 17.24 -5.48 21.16
N GLU A 101 18.55 -5.75 21.09
CA GLU A 101 19.56 -4.72 21.27
C GLU A 101 19.52 -3.69 20.14
N GLN A 102 19.39 -4.11 18.89
CA GLN A 102 19.22 -3.20 17.75
C GLN A 102 17.99 -2.32 17.92
N THR A 103 16.83 -2.92 18.22
CA THR A 103 15.58 -2.19 18.45
C THR A 103 15.71 -1.24 19.64
N MET A 104 16.38 -1.65 20.71
CA MET A 104 16.63 -0.82 21.89
C MET A 104 17.52 0.39 21.54
N GLN A 105 18.61 0.18 20.82
CA GLN A 105 19.53 1.23 20.41
C GLN A 105 18.85 2.24 19.49
N GLU A 106 18.06 1.77 18.50
CA GLU A 106 17.28 2.63 17.62
C GLU A 106 16.25 3.46 18.38
N THR A 107 15.49 2.82 19.27
CA THR A 107 14.45 3.47 20.08
C THR A 107 15.07 4.50 21.03
N LYS A 108 16.20 4.14 21.67
CA LYS A 108 16.96 5.04 22.55
C LYS A 108 17.45 6.26 21.79
N ALA A 109 18.10 6.08 20.63
CA ALA A 109 18.59 7.18 19.81
C ALA A 109 17.46 8.09 19.30
N ALA A 110 16.30 7.53 18.96
CA ALA A 110 15.13 8.30 18.55
C ALA A 110 14.59 9.16 19.72
N LEU A 111 14.48 8.59 20.92
CA LEU A 111 14.04 9.32 22.12
C LEU A 111 15.02 10.42 22.52
N GLU A 112 16.33 10.16 22.48
CA GLU A 112 17.35 11.17 22.77
C GLU A 112 17.27 12.37 21.81
N LYS A 113 17.05 12.12 20.50
CA LYS A 113 16.83 13.20 19.52
C LYS A 113 15.61 14.05 19.85
N ILE A 114 14.49 13.42 20.24
CA ILE A 114 13.27 14.11 20.63
C ILE A 114 13.50 14.94 21.90
N VAL A 115 14.15 14.38 22.92
CA VAL A 115 14.47 15.08 24.17
C VAL A 115 15.38 16.27 23.89
N ASN A 116 16.45 16.10 23.11
CA ASN A 116 17.36 17.18 22.75
C ASN A 116 16.61 18.32 22.05
N PHE A 117 15.79 18.01 21.05
CA PHE A 117 14.95 18.99 20.36
C PHE A 117 14.03 19.74 21.35
N LEU A 118 13.32 19.03 22.22
CA LEU A 118 12.45 19.64 23.23
C LEU A 118 13.22 20.53 24.21
N THR A 119 14.43 20.13 24.63
CA THR A 119 15.26 20.95 25.53
C THR A 119 15.78 22.21 24.86
N GLU A 120 16.14 22.17 23.57
CA GLU A 120 16.57 23.35 22.81
C GLU A 120 15.44 24.36 22.63
N VAL A 121 14.24 23.88 22.30
CA VAL A 121 13.03 24.69 22.22
C VAL A 121 12.72 25.34 23.57
N LYS A 122 12.75 24.57 24.67
CA LYS A 122 12.52 25.10 26.04
C LYS A 122 13.58 26.12 26.48
N LYS A 123 14.83 25.96 26.03
CA LYS A 123 15.92 26.91 26.29
C LYS A 123 15.80 28.19 25.43
N GLY A 124 14.74 28.35 24.65
CA GLY A 124 14.49 29.54 23.83
C GLY A 124 15.37 29.63 22.58
N LYS A 125 16.08 28.56 22.21
CA LYS A 125 16.84 28.51 20.95
C LYS A 125 15.88 28.22 19.80
N LYS A 126 16.10 28.85 18.64
CA LYS A 126 15.42 28.49 17.39
C LYS A 126 15.97 27.16 16.88
N ALA A 127 15.48 26.05 17.43
CA ALA A 127 15.92 24.68 17.11
C ALA A 127 15.88 24.35 15.60
N MET A 128 15.09 25.08 14.82
CA MET A 128 14.92 24.86 13.38
C MET A 128 15.79 25.77 12.49
N GLU A 129 16.49 26.77 13.04
CA GLU A 129 17.30 27.72 12.26
C GLU A 129 18.54 27.09 11.61
N LYS A 130 19.07 26.01 12.20
CA LYS A 130 20.21 25.24 11.66
C LYS A 130 19.81 24.10 10.72
N VAL A 131 18.52 23.78 10.61
CA VAL A 131 18.03 22.71 9.72
C VAL A 131 17.97 23.25 8.30
N GLY A 132 18.87 22.77 7.42
CA GLY A 132 18.91 23.15 5.99
C GLY A 132 20.14 23.97 5.56
N GLY A 133 21.08 24.23 6.46
CA GLY A 133 22.34 24.91 6.11
C GLY A 133 23.33 23.99 5.41
N GLY A 134 23.20 23.82 4.08
CA GLY A 134 24.28 23.31 3.24
C GLY A 134 24.14 21.89 2.70
N GLY A 135 23.05 21.59 1.97
CA GLY A 135 22.96 20.39 1.14
C GLY A 135 22.20 20.66 -0.16
N THR A 136 22.75 20.23 -1.30
CA THR A 136 22.05 20.29 -2.59
C THR A 136 21.07 19.12 -2.70
N MET A 137 19.77 19.41 -2.78
CA MET A 137 18.75 18.38 -3.01
C MET A 137 18.50 18.23 -4.51
N ARG A 138 18.51 16.98 -5.01
CA ARG A 138 18.11 16.68 -6.38
C ARG A 138 16.63 16.35 -6.36
N ALA A 139 15.83 17.13 -7.09
CA ALA A 139 14.43 16.80 -7.29
C ALA A 139 14.28 15.98 -8.58
N SER A 140 13.96 14.70 -8.45
CA SER A 140 13.42 13.93 -9.56
C SER A 140 11.91 14.18 -9.61
N ALA A 141 11.38 14.37 -10.80
CA ALA A 141 9.96 14.60 -10.93
C ALA A 141 9.43 13.76 -12.08
N GLY A 142 8.35 13.03 -11.77
CA GLY A 142 7.75 12.00 -12.62
C GLY A 142 7.62 12.45 -14.07
N SER A 143 8.04 11.58 -14.97
CA SER A 143 8.29 11.81 -16.38
C SER A 143 7.25 12.68 -17.08
N SER A 144 7.69 13.80 -17.63
CA SER A 144 7.07 14.41 -18.81
C SER A 144 7.93 14.04 -20.01
N MET A 145 7.43 13.19 -20.91
CA MET A 145 8.02 12.93 -22.23
C MET A 145 7.82 14.16 -23.14
N ARG A 146 8.34 15.32 -22.74
CA ARG A 146 8.31 16.55 -23.53
C ARG A 146 9.66 17.24 -23.40
N ASP A 147 10.51 17.05 -24.40
CA ASP A 147 11.70 17.88 -24.61
C ASP A 147 11.25 19.26 -25.09
N SER A 148 10.84 20.12 -24.16
CA SER A 148 10.64 21.55 -24.41
C SER A 148 11.85 22.31 -23.88
N HIS A 149 12.61 22.90 -24.79
CA HIS A 149 13.78 23.76 -24.54
C HIS A 149 13.36 25.16 -24.05
N ASP A 150 12.48 25.25 -23.05
CA ASP A 150 12.13 26.52 -22.42
C ASP A 150 11.93 26.31 -20.90
N GLY A 151 12.74 27.02 -20.12
CA GLY A 151 13.00 26.76 -18.70
C GLY A 151 11.87 27.16 -17.76
N GLY A 152 10.69 26.52 -17.88
CA GLY A 152 9.54 26.72 -16.99
C GLY A 152 9.19 25.47 -16.17
N SER A 153 9.46 25.50 -14.86
CA SER A 153 9.06 24.44 -13.92
C SER A 153 7.56 24.53 -13.57
N GLY A 154 6.70 23.95 -14.41
CA GLY A 154 5.25 23.88 -14.20
C GLY A 154 4.82 22.66 -13.36
N ARG A 155 5.28 22.52 -12.11
CA ARG A 155 5.09 21.27 -11.33
C ARG A 155 4.33 21.48 -10.02
N THR A 156 3.27 20.71 -9.80
CA THR A 156 2.41 20.72 -8.60
C THR A 156 2.86 19.77 -7.48
N ARG A 157 3.90 18.94 -7.72
CA ARG A 157 4.43 18.02 -6.71
C ARG A 157 5.93 17.78 -6.91
N ILE A 158 6.72 18.01 -5.87
CA ILE A 158 8.19 17.88 -5.85
C ILE A 158 8.56 16.67 -4.99
N GLY A 159 9.34 15.73 -5.53
CA GLY A 159 10.04 14.69 -4.76
C GLY A 159 11.47 15.14 -4.50
N PHE A 160 12.00 14.91 -3.30
CA PHE A 160 13.36 15.32 -2.92
C PHE A 160 14.23 14.11 -2.63
N GLU A 161 15.37 14.00 -3.31
CA GLU A 161 16.44 13.03 -3.01
C GLU A 161 17.71 13.78 -2.57
N ARG A 162 18.45 13.19 -1.62
CA ARG A 162 19.74 13.71 -1.16
C ARG A 162 20.79 13.49 -2.26
N GLY A 163 21.38 14.56 -2.76
CA GLY A 163 22.56 14.46 -3.65
C GLY A 163 23.80 14.05 -2.85
N HIS A 164 24.64 13.21 -3.46
CA HIS A 164 25.98 12.89 -2.96
C HIS A 164 26.95 14.05 -3.20
#